data_AF-A0A553GPK1-F1
#
_entry.id   AF-A0A553GPK1-F1
#
_cell.length_a   1.000
_cell.length_b   1.000
_cell.length_c   1.000
_cell.angle_alpha   90.00
_cell.angle_beta   90.00
_cell.angle_gamma   90.00
#
_symmetry.space_group_name_H-M   'P 1'
#
loop_
_entity.id
_entity.type
_entity.pdbx_description
1 polymer ?
#
loop_
_entity_poly.entity_id
_entity_poly.type
_entity_poly.pdbx_seq_one_letter_code
_entity_poly.pdbx_strand_id
1 'polypeptide(L)'
;MNRQEQLEFCKKCTNRKSDMQQGLLCGITSQKADFETSCDNFERDEFVQDTVHETSNTDDQPLLQGLSSNILDKLRGHQDFYYALIGGLLATLISGVLWAVVTVSTEYQIGYMAIGVGLIVGYSVRFFGAGIDQHFGYLGAFLSLLGCLLGNLFTQVGFYAHEQSLSYLEVLSYLDLTTTINVLTESFSPIDVLFYGIALFQGYKLAFRRVSELEIKLIQEGTTEAYPPNYKLRMPLVAVSIIAIGTFLITVNNGVSGYQTYHYESGNIMSEGELVNSKEEGKWTYWYENGNTQLIAHYNEGTPDSVWQWFNDQGKLVTEGFYKLGLEDGIWINYHENGIQQDSGRYENGRMTGLWKSWYTNSQLLQEGLYNRSLQEGLWLSYHENGKLASEGQMKENNATGQWKIYSESGDLESIITHESPERLVIENVWDEHGQQLVKDGNGTFYTYYASGQVLATGQVKDGLKSGKWLSYFENGQVQEEGIYKADAYTITNSWYNDGRAGVTDGNGFYQSYYLGDEKIHESGQVTNGLREGTWHTYYETSQTVYQECNYHLGKQTGEVNVYFETGELYANGLMKNNVREGEWNWYYANGLLSSTATFVEDKKDGKQTMWSEVGELTKEEYYDHGKLTDQKLF
;
A
#
# COMPACT_ATOMS: atom_id res chain seq x y z
N MET A 1 -51.19 21.37 53.59
CA MET A 1 -51.60 20.02 54.04
C MET A 1 -50.87 19.71 55.32
N ASN A 2 -51.59 19.22 56.33
CA ASN A 2 -50.95 18.65 57.51
C ASN A 2 -50.30 17.29 57.14
N ARG A 3 -49.38 16.79 57.98
CA ARG A 3 -48.63 15.55 57.70
C ARG A 3 -49.53 14.31 57.53
N GLN A 4 -50.73 14.34 58.11
CA GLN A 4 -51.69 13.25 58.07
C GLN A 4 -52.43 13.20 56.73
N GLU A 5 -52.76 14.36 56.16
CA GLU A 5 -53.34 14.52 54.81
C GLU A 5 -52.35 14.10 53.71
N GLN A 6 -51.05 14.32 53.89
CA GLN A 6 -50.01 13.91 52.92
C GLN A 6 -49.84 12.39 52.88
N LEU A 7 -50.00 11.71 54.02
CA LEU A 7 -49.89 10.26 54.10
C LEU A 7 -51.10 9.54 53.48
N GLU A 8 -52.32 10.07 53.63
CA GLU A 8 -53.50 9.53 52.93
C GLU A 8 -53.38 9.67 51.40
N PHE A 9 -52.83 10.79 50.92
CA PHE A 9 -52.67 11.03 49.49
C PHE A 9 -51.67 10.07 48.83
N CYS A 10 -50.56 9.75 49.53
CA CYS A 10 -49.61 8.75 49.04
C CYS A 10 -50.19 7.33 49.00
N LYS A 11 -51.16 7.00 49.86
CA LYS A 11 -51.87 5.69 49.83
C LYS A 11 -52.88 5.59 48.67
N LYS A 12 -53.59 6.68 48.34
CA LYS A 12 -54.66 6.70 47.31
C LYS A 12 -54.20 6.97 45.86
N CYS A 13 -52.89 7.08 45.62
CA CYS A 13 -52.23 6.99 44.32
C CYS A 13 -52.66 7.97 43.21
N THR A 14 -52.01 9.13 43.12
CA THR A 14 -52.02 9.95 41.89
C THR A 14 -50.67 10.58 41.51
N ASN A 15 -49.60 10.45 42.31
CA ASN A 15 -48.31 11.05 41.96
C ASN A 15 -47.11 10.18 42.37
N ARG A 16 -46.65 9.31 41.44
CA ARG A 16 -45.61 8.30 41.67
C ARG A 16 -44.34 8.67 40.90
N LYS A 17 -43.17 8.40 41.49
CA LYS A 17 -41.86 8.54 40.84
C LYS A 17 -41.11 7.21 40.93
N SER A 18 -40.61 6.73 39.80
CA SER A 18 -39.80 5.51 39.73
C SER A 18 -38.33 5.82 40.07
N ASP A 19 -37.74 5.01 40.94
CA ASP A 19 -36.31 5.01 41.26
C ASP A 19 -35.75 3.58 41.10
N MET A 20 -34.66 3.42 40.33
CA MET A 20 -34.12 2.10 39.98
C MET A 20 -33.48 1.35 41.15
N GLN A 21 -33.10 2.03 42.24
CA GLN A 21 -32.52 1.37 43.42
C GLN A 21 -33.55 1.15 44.53
N GLN A 22 -34.54 2.04 44.67
CA GLN A 22 -35.47 2.02 45.82
C GLN A 22 -36.90 1.57 45.47
N GLY A 23 -37.26 1.50 44.19
CA GLY A 23 -38.58 1.10 43.71
C GLY A 23 -39.55 2.27 43.54
N LEU A 24 -40.85 2.02 43.67
CA LEU A 24 -41.88 3.05 43.51
C LEU A 24 -41.95 3.97 44.74
N LEU A 25 -41.62 5.24 44.55
CA LEU A 25 -41.67 6.26 45.60
C LEU A 25 -42.88 7.21 45.40
N CYS A 26 -43.38 7.77 46.49
CA CYS A 26 -44.37 8.85 46.42
C CYS A 26 -43.69 10.15 45.96
N GLY A 27 -44.20 10.80 44.91
CA GLY A 27 -43.58 11.97 44.26
C GLY A 27 -43.53 13.24 45.11
N ILE A 28 -44.18 13.27 46.27
CA ILE A 28 -44.24 14.44 47.17
C ILE A 28 -43.33 14.26 48.39
N THR A 29 -43.19 13.03 48.90
CA THR A 29 -42.47 12.75 50.16
C THR A 29 -41.18 11.96 49.95
N SER A 30 -40.94 11.40 48.77
CA SER A 30 -39.78 10.56 48.41
C SER A 30 -39.59 9.33 49.31
N GLN A 31 -40.64 8.88 50.00
CA GLN A 31 -40.65 7.64 50.77
C GLN A 31 -41.24 6.48 49.97
N LYS A 32 -40.82 5.25 50.29
CA LYS A 32 -41.28 4.01 49.64
C LYS A 32 -42.78 3.83 49.92
N ALA A 33 -43.56 3.61 48.87
CA ALA A 33 -45.01 3.50 48.99
C ALA A 33 -45.38 2.25 49.81
N ASP A 34 -46.27 2.42 50.79
CA ASP A 34 -46.82 1.35 51.61
C ASP A 34 -48.28 1.10 51.16
N PHE A 35 -48.55 -0.09 50.65
CA PHE A 35 -49.82 -0.43 49.98
C PHE A 35 -50.80 -1.02 50.98
N GLU A 36 -52.08 -0.61 50.93
CA GLU A 36 -53.14 -1.32 51.63
C GLU A 36 -53.37 -2.68 50.98
N THR A 37 -53.33 -3.74 51.79
CA THR A 37 -53.37 -5.14 51.34
C THR A 37 -54.79 -5.71 51.29
N SER A 38 -55.83 -4.94 51.61
CA SER A 38 -57.23 -5.37 51.57
C SER A 38 -58.10 -4.43 50.74
N CYS A 39 -58.92 -5.01 49.88
CA CYS A 39 -59.87 -4.30 49.04
C CYS A 39 -61.29 -4.80 49.39
N ASP A 40 -61.99 -4.10 50.27
CA ASP A 40 -63.27 -4.57 50.83
C ASP A 40 -64.45 -4.48 49.84
N ASN A 41 -64.26 -3.84 48.68
CA ASN A 41 -65.25 -3.70 47.61
C ASN A 41 -64.80 -4.36 46.30
N PHE A 42 -64.14 -5.51 46.38
CA PHE A 42 -63.86 -6.31 45.19
C PHE A 42 -65.07 -7.21 44.88
N GLU A 43 -65.91 -6.79 43.93
CA GLU A 43 -66.83 -7.69 43.25
C GLU A 43 -66.10 -8.36 42.08
N ARG A 44 -66.08 -9.69 42.09
CA ARG A 44 -65.46 -10.52 41.06
C ARG A 44 -66.35 -10.51 39.81
N ASP A 45 -65.84 -9.93 38.74
CA ASP A 45 -66.45 -10.02 37.41
C ASP A 45 -66.28 -11.45 36.86
N GLU A 46 -67.36 -12.23 36.80
CA GLU A 46 -67.37 -13.59 36.25
C GLU A 46 -67.21 -13.63 34.72
N PHE A 47 -67.17 -12.49 34.03
CA PHE A 47 -66.99 -12.45 32.56
C PHE A 47 -65.53 -12.44 32.11
N VAL A 48 -64.57 -12.35 33.04
CA VAL A 48 -63.13 -12.27 32.75
C VAL A 48 -62.41 -13.58 33.09
N GLN A 49 -63.09 -14.73 32.91
CA GLN A 49 -62.47 -16.04 33.17
C GLN A 49 -61.86 -16.74 31.95
N ASP A 50 -61.72 -16.07 30.80
CA ASP A 50 -61.09 -16.67 29.61
C ASP A 50 -59.78 -16.02 29.15
N THR A 51 -59.20 -15.06 29.88
CA THR A 51 -57.98 -14.39 29.40
C THR A 51 -56.81 -14.23 30.35
N VAL A 52 -56.87 -14.78 31.57
CA VAL A 52 -55.71 -14.71 32.48
C VAL A 52 -55.57 -16.01 33.28
N HIS A 53 -54.92 -17.00 32.68
CA HIS A 53 -54.06 -17.90 33.43
C HIS A 53 -52.61 -17.63 33.01
N GLU A 54 -51.94 -16.79 33.82
CA GLU A 54 -50.50 -16.67 33.87
C GLU A 54 -49.87 -17.98 34.36
N THR A 55 -48.97 -18.50 33.54
CA THR A 55 -47.63 -18.97 33.89
C THR A 55 -47.36 -19.28 35.37
N SER A 56 -47.32 -20.57 35.72
CA SER A 56 -46.19 -21.16 36.43
C SER A 56 -46.38 -22.68 36.51
N ASN A 57 -45.68 -23.40 35.65
CA ASN A 57 -44.78 -24.47 36.04
C ASN A 57 -44.14 -25.09 34.80
N THR A 58 -42.84 -25.26 34.95
CA THR A 58 -41.93 -26.13 34.20
C THR A 58 -42.58 -27.42 33.72
N ASP A 59 -42.71 -27.55 32.39
CA ASP A 59 -42.15 -28.66 31.61
C ASP A 59 -42.62 -28.48 30.16
N ASP A 60 -41.78 -27.90 29.30
CA ASP A 60 -41.92 -28.01 27.84
C ASP A 60 -41.57 -29.46 27.42
N GLN A 61 -42.28 -30.46 27.95
CA GLN A 61 -42.47 -31.70 27.22
C GLN A 61 -43.42 -31.38 26.05
N PRO A 62 -43.09 -31.80 24.82
CA PRO A 62 -43.76 -31.25 23.66
C PRO A 62 -45.21 -31.74 23.62
N LEU A 63 -46.15 -30.80 23.70
CA LEU A 63 -47.57 -30.96 23.36
C LEU A 63 -47.79 -31.70 22.01
N LEU A 64 -46.75 -31.72 21.17
CA LEU A 64 -46.68 -32.44 19.89
C LEU A 64 -46.47 -33.96 20.00
N GLN A 65 -45.89 -34.50 21.09
CA GLN A 65 -45.61 -35.94 21.26
C GLN A 65 -46.88 -36.78 21.52
N GLY A 66 -47.97 -36.16 21.97
CA GLY A 66 -49.26 -36.81 22.27
C GLY A 66 -50.32 -36.68 21.17
N LEU A 67 -50.03 -36.02 20.04
CA LEU A 67 -50.99 -35.77 18.97
C LEU A 67 -51.15 -36.96 18.02
N SER A 68 -52.36 -37.20 17.53
CA SER A 68 -52.62 -38.19 16.47
C SER A 68 -51.87 -37.81 15.18
N SER A 69 -51.33 -38.80 14.46
CA SER A 69 -50.54 -38.61 13.22
C SER A 69 -51.24 -37.69 12.19
N ASN A 70 -52.56 -37.79 12.07
CA ASN A 70 -53.35 -37.00 11.13
C ASN A 70 -53.31 -35.48 11.40
N ILE A 71 -53.16 -35.05 12.67
CA ILE A 71 -53.05 -33.63 13.03
C ILE A 71 -51.62 -33.14 12.78
N LEU A 72 -50.63 -33.99 13.08
CA LEU A 72 -49.22 -33.70 12.85
C LEU A 72 -48.95 -33.51 11.35
N ASP A 73 -49.55 -34.34 10.49
CA ASP A 73 -49.43 -34.24 9.04
C ASP A 73 -50.10 -32.97 8.48
N LYS A 74 -51.26 -32.57 9.05
CA LYS A 74 -51.89 -31.28 8.71
C LYS A 74 -51.02 -30.07 9.10
N LEU A 75 -50.36 -30.12 10.25
CA LEU A 75 -49.43 -29.06 10.69
C LEU A 75 -48.15 -29.03 9.84
N ARG A 76 -47.66 -30.19 9.39
CA ARG A 76 -46.52 -30.31 8.46
C ARG A 76 -46.83 -29.82 7.06
N GLY A 77 -48.07 -29.99 6.59
CA GLY A 77 -48.51 -29.55 5.27
C GLY A 77 -48.41 -28.04 5.01
N HIS A 78 -48.22 -27.22 6.06
CA HIS A 78 -48.04 -25.77 5.97
C HIS A 78 -46.66 -25.28 6.43
N GLN A 79 -45.69 -26.19 6.50
CA GLN A 79 -44.29 -25.85 6.76
C GLN A 79 -43.54 -25.63 5.46
N ASP A 80 -42.75 -24.57 5.40
CA ASP A 80 -41.99 -24.22 4.22
C ASP A 80 -40.53 -23.95 4.58
N PHE A 81 -39.69 -24.95 4.34
CA PHE A 81 -38.25 -24.84 4.62
C PHE A 81 -37.58 -23.73 3.81
N TYR A 82 -37.95 -23.57 2.53
CA TYR A 82 -37.36 -22.56 1.64
C TYR A 82 -37.65 -21.14 2.11
N TYR A 83 -38.90 -20.85 2.51
CA TYR A 83 -39.23 -19.53 3.07
C TYR A 83 -38.50 -19.29 4.39
N ALA A 84 -38.35 -20.32 5.23
CA ALA A 84 -37.57 -20.22 6.46
C ALA A 84 -36.10 -19.91 6.21
N LEU A 85 -35.49 -20.54 5.20
CA LEU A 85 -34.11 -20.30 4.81
C LEU A 85 -33.93 -18.88 4.27
N ILE A 86 -34.78 -18.43 3.35
CA ILE A 86 -34.68 -17.09 2.76
C ILE A 86 -34.91 -16.01 3.83
N GLY A 87 -36.00 -16.12 4.59
CA GLY A 87 -36.31 -15.18 5.67
C GLY A 87 -35.25 -15.19 6.78
N GLY A 88 -34.69 -16.35 7.09
CA GLY A 88 -33.58 -16.52 8.01
C GLY A 88 -32.30 -15.84 7.52
N LEU A 89 -31.88 -16.09 6.27
CA LEU A 89 -30.69 -15.46 5.67
C LEU A 89 -30.81 -13.92 5.60
N LEU A 90 -31.99 -13.41 5.26
CA LEU A 90 -32.28 -11.97 5.28
C LEU A 90 -32.13 -11.39 6.70
N ALA A 91 -32.72 -12.06 7.70
CA ALA A 91 -32.60 -11.66 9.10
C ALA A 91 -31.14 -11.73 9.59
N THR A 92 -30.40 -12.75 9.19
CA THR A 92 -28.96 -12.91 9.46
C THR A 92 -28.17 -11.73 8.93
N LEU A 93 -28.34 -11.35 7.66
CA LEU A 93 -27.64 -10.21 7.07
C LEU A 93 -28.02 -8.89 7.75
N ILE A 94 -29.31 -8.63 7.93
CA ILE A 94 -29.81 -7.38 8.55
C ILE A 94 -29.31 -7.26 9.99
N SER A 95 -29.34 -8.34 10.77
CA SER A 95 -28.89 -8.32 12.16
C SER A 95 -27.37 -8.13 12.28
N GLY A 96 -26.58 -8.69 11.36
CA GLY A 96 -25.13 -8.45 11.28
C GLY A 96 -24.80 -6.99 10.96
N VAL A 97 -25.47 -6.39 9.98
CA VAL A 97 -25.32 -4.97 9.63
C VAL A 97 -25.76 -4.07 10.79
N LEU A 98 -26.90 -4.35 11.41
CA LEU A 98 -27.40 -3.57 12.55
C LEU A 98 -26.42 -3.63 13.73
N TRP A 99 -25.85 -4.80 14.02
CA TRP A 99 -24.80 -4.94 15.02
C TRP A 99 -23.62 -4.02 14.67
N ALA A 100 -23.06 -4.14 13.46
CA ALA A 100 -21.91 -3.33 13.04
C ALA A 100 -22.19 -1.81 13.13
N VAL A 101 -23.35 -1.35 12.67
CA VAL A 101 -23.74 0.07 12.75
C VAL A 101 -23.79 0.55 14.19
N VAL A 102 -24.41 -0.21 15.10
CA VAL A 102 -24.46 0.17 16.52
C VAL A 102 -23.07 0.16 17.15
N THR A 103 -22.24 -0.84 16.86
CA THR A 103 -20.90 -0.93 17.45
C THR A 103 -19.95 0.15 16.92
N VAL A 104 -19.95 0.42 15.60
CA VAL A 104 -19.12 1.49 15.02
C VAL A 104 -19.58 2.87 15.49
N SER A 105 -20.90 3.12 15.56
CA SER A 105 -21.42 4.43 16.00
C SER A 105 -21.27 4.70 17.50
N THR A 106 -21.14 3.66 18.32
CA THR A 106 -20.97 3.80 19.76
C THR A 106 -19.54 3.58 20.23
N GLU A 107 -18.65 3.08 19.36
CA GLU A 107 -17.28 2.65 19.69
C GLU A 107 -17.19 1.59 20.81
N TYR A 108 -18.34 0.98 21.17
CA TYR A 108 -18.40 -0.07 22.18
C TYR A 108 -18.79 -1.40 21.53
N GLN A 109 -17.89 -2.37 21.59
CA GLN A 109 -18.19 -3.75 21.23
C GLN A 109 -18.90 -4.42 22.39
N ILE A 110 -20.15 -4.83 22.16
CA ILE A 110 -20.98 -5.37 23.22
C ILE A 110 -21.44 -6.79 22.91
N GLY A 111 -20.86 -7.77 23.61
CA GLY A 111 -21.08 -9.21 23.36
C GLY A 111 -22.54 -9.69 23.45
N TYR A 112 -23.42 -9.01 24.19
CA TYR A 112 -24.84 -9.37 24.24
C TYR A 112 -25.62 -9.08 22.94
N MET A 113 -25.04 -8.36 21.98
CA MET A 113 -25.65 -8.17 20.65
C MET A 113 -25.85 -9.51 19.92
N ALA A 114 -24.97 -10.49 20.15
CA ALA A 114 -25.13 -11.85 19.63
C ALA A 114 -26.44 -12.50 20.09
N ILE A 115 -26.91 -12.23 21.32
CA ILE A 115 -28.20 -12.71 21.82
C ILE A 115 -29.34 -12.11 20.99
N GLY A 116 -29.26 -10.81 20.67
CA GLY A 116 -30.20 -10.12 19.79
C GLY A 116 -30.28 -10.73 18.40
N VAL A 117 -29.12 -11.05 17.79
CA VAL A 117 -29.02 -11.79 16.52
C VAL A 117 -29.74 -13.14 16.63
N GLY A 118 -29.48 -13.90 17.70
CA GLY A 118 -30.14 -15.18 17.98
C GLY A 118 -31.67 -15.08 18.03
N LEU A 119 -32.18 -14.07 18.73
CA LEU A 119 -33.62 -13.82 18.86
C LEU A 119 -34.26 -13.45 17.51
N ILE A 120 -33.65 -12.52 16.77
CA ILE A 120 -34.17 -12.03 15.48
C ILE A 120 -34.20 -13.16 14.45
N VAL A 121 -33.09 -13.88 14.31
CA VAL A 121 -32.97 -14.99 13.35
C VAL A 121 -33.93 -16.12 13.70
N GLY A 122 -33.97 -16.56 14.97
CA GLY A 122 -34.88 -17.61 15.41
C GLY A 122 -36.35 -17.25 15.18
N TYR A 123 -36.76 -16.02 15.52
CA TYR A 123 -38.11 -15.55 15.25
C TYR A 123 -38.41 -15.49 13.74
N SER A 124 -37.47 -15.06 12.92
CA SER A 124 -37.62 -15.01 11.47
C SER A 124 -37.84 -16.40 10.88
N VAL A 125 -36.98 -17.38 11.23
CA VAL A 125 -37.11 -18.77 10.78
C VAL A 125 -38.48 -19.35 11.16
N ARG A 126 -38.97 -19.04 12.36
CA ARG A 126 -40.33 -19.42 12.78
C ARG A 126 -41.42 -18.73 11.95
N PHE A 127 -41.31 -17.41 11.77
CA PHE A 127 -42.33 -16.61 11.08
C PHE A 127 -42.51 -17.06 9.63
N PHE A 128 -41.41 -17.27 8.92
CA PHE A 128 -41.43 -17.68 7.52
C PHE A 128 -41.59 -19.20 7.34
N GLY A 129 -41.02 -20.01 8.22
CA GLY A 129 -41.05 -21.47 8.08
C GLY A 129 -42.26 -22.17 8.68
N ALA A 130 -42.80 -21.66 9.80
CA ALA A 130 -43.77 -22.36 10.66
C ALA A 130 -43.38 -23.80 11.05
N GLY A 131 -42.09 -24.13 11.02
CA GLY A 131 -41.58 -25.47 11.24
C GLY A 131 -41.84 -26.00 12.65
N ILE A 132 -42.25 -27.27 12.75
CA ILE A 132 -42.27 -28.01 14.03
C ILE A 132 -41.20 -29.12 14.06
N ASP A 133 -40.63 -29.46 12.90
CA ASP A 133 -39.58 -30.48 12.80
C ASP A 133 -38.19 -29.91 13.18
N GLN A 134 -37.30 -30.78 13.68
CA GLN A 134 -36.00 -30.41 14.25
C GLN A 134 -35.08 -29.62 13.30
N HIS A 135 -35.20 -29.85 11.99
CA HIS A 135 -34.39 -29.17 10.98
C HIS A 135 -34.53 -27.64 11.00
N PHE A 136 -35.70 -27.11 11.41
CA PHE A 136 -35.88 -25.66 11.55
C PHE A 136 -35.10 -25.09 12.75
N GLY A 137 -35.02 -25.84 13.85
CA GLY A 137 -34.15 -25.52 14.98
C GLY A 137 -32.68 -25.47 14.57
N TYR A 138 -32.20 -26.50 13.86
CA TYR A 138 -30.82 -26.53 13.37
C TYR A 138 -30.53 -25.36 12.41
N LEU A 139 -31.48 -25.05 11.53
CA LEU A 139 -31.38 -23.90 10.63
C LEU A 139 -31.29 -22.58 11.41
N GLY A 140 -32.16 -22.36 12.40
CA GLY A 140 -32.12 -21.17 13.25
C GLY A 140 -30.80 -21.02 13.99
N ALA A 141 -30.30 -22.09 14.60
CA ALA A 141 -29.01 -22.10 15.27
C ALA A 141 -27.86 -21.72 14.31
N PHE A 142 -27.77 -22.42 13.17
CA PHE A 142 -26.72 -22.20 12.18
C PHE A 142 -26.72 -20.76 11.66
N LEU A 143 -27.89 -20.22 11.31
CA LEU A 143 -28.04 -18.86 10.80
C LEU A 143 -27.76 -17.79 11.87
N SER A 144 -28.04 -18.07 13.15
CA SER A 144 -27.67 -17.19 14.26
C SER A 144 -26.15 -17.12 14.44
N LEU A 145 -25.45 -18.25 14.34
CA LEU A 145 -23.98 -18.26 14.37
C LEU A 145 -23.39 -17.49 13.19
N LEU A 146 -23.91 -17.73 11.98
CA LEU A 146 -23.49 -17.00 10.78
C LEU A 146 -23.70 -15.48 10.95
N GLY A 147 -24.84 -15.06 11.50
CA GLY A 147 -25.12 -13.65 11.78
C GLY A 147 -24.17 -13.04 12.80
N CYS A 148 -23.75 -13.83 13.78
CA CYS A 148 -22.79 -13.36 14.75
C CYS A 148 -21.40 -13.14 14.11
N LEU A 149 -20.95 -14.10 13.29
CA LEU A 149 -19.68 -13.99 12.57
C LEU A 149 -19.67 -12.79 11.60
N LEU A 150 -20.77 -12.60 10.85
CA LEU A 150 -20.91 -11.46 9.93
C LEU A 150 -20.94 -10.12 10.66
N GLY A 151 -21.62 -10.04 11.80
CA GLY A 151 -21.66 -8.82 12.61
C GLY A 151 -20.27 -8.43 13.13
N ASN A 152 -19.48 -9.40 13.56
CA ASN A 152 -18.09 -9.14 13.97
C ASN A 152 -17.23 -8.70 12.77
N LEU A 153 -17.31 -9.41 11.64
CA LEU A 153 -16.58 -9.05 10.42
C LEU A 153 -16.89 -7.62 9.96
N PHE A 154 -18.17 -7.27 9.83
CA PHE A 154 -18.57 -5.93 9.40
C PHE A 154 -18.12 -4.88 10.41
N THR A 155 -18.19 -5.16 11.71
CA THR A 155 -17.66 -4.23 12.72
C THR A 155 -16.18 -3.89 12.46
N GLN A 156 -15.34 -4.89 12.17
CA GLN A 156 -13.92 -4.68 11.88
C GLN A 156 -13.70 -3.90 10.58
N VAL A 157 -14.43 -4.26 9.52
CA VAL A 157 -14.45 -3.51 8.25
C VAL A 157 -14.79 -2.03 8.49
N GLY A 158 -15.77 -1.76 9.35
CA GLY A 158 -16.19 -0.40 9.66
C GLY A 158 -15.17 0.41 10.44
N PHE A 159 -14.48 -0.19 11.42
CA PHE A 159 -13.39 0.50 12.12
C PHE A 159 -12.23 0.80 11.18
N TYR A 160 -11.83 -0.16 10.34
CA TYR A 160 -10.75 0.05 9.36
C TYR A 160 -11.11 1.11 8.32
N ALA A 161 -12.34 1.10 7.81
CA ALA A 161 -12.84 2.12 6.89
C ALA A 161 -12.79 3.53 7.53
N HIS A 162 -13.17 3.64 8.80
CA HIS A 162 -13.13 4.91 9.53
C HIS A 162 -11.70 5.41 9.76
N GLU A 163 -10.78 4.52 10.11
CA GLU A 163 -9.37 4.86 10.38
C GLU A 163 -8.62 5.29 9.11
N GLN A 164 -8.88 4.64 7.98
CA GLN A 164 -8.18 4.89 6.71
C GLN A 164 -8.89 5.90 5.79
N SER A 165 -10.00 6.50 6.24
CA SER A 165 -10.85 7.37 5.41
C SER A 165 -11.32 6.72 4.09
N LEU A 166 -11.44 5.39 4.08
CA LEU A 166 -11.92 4.60 2.94
C LEU A 166 -13.41 4.36 3.04
N SER A 167 -14.06 4.07 1.91
CA SER A 167 -15.44 3.60 1.92
C SER A 167 -15.54 2.15 2.41
N TYR A 168 -16.68 1.80 2.99
CA TYR A 168 -16.96 0.45 3.50
C TYR A 168 -16.85 -0.62 2.40
N LEU A 169 -17.18 -0.27 1.15
CA LEU A 169 -17.15 -1.16 0.01
C LEU A 169 -15.73 -1.39 -0.51
N GLU A 170 -14.88 -0.36 -0.51
CA GLU A 170 -13.46 -0.48 -0.86
C GLU A 170 -12.75 -1.45 0.10
N VAL A 171 -12.98 -1.31 1.41
CA VAL A 171 -12.42 -2.24 2.41
C VAL A 171 -12.91 -3.67 2.19
N LEU A 172 -14.21 -3.86 1.88
CA LEU A 172 -14.74 -5.19 1.54
C LEU A 172 -14.11 -5.77 0.28
N SER A 173 -13.71 -4.94 -0.69
CA SER A 173 -13.09 -5.41 -1.93
C SER A 173 -11.66 -5.93 -1.73
N TYR A 174 -10.98 -5.49 -0.67
CA TYR A 174 -9.66 -5.97 -0.29
C TYR A 174 -9.68 -7.28 0.52
N LEU A 175 -10.85 -7.72 1.01
CA LEU A 175 -10.94 -8.93 1.81
C LEU A 175 -10.95 -10.18 0.94
N ASP A 176 -9.87 -10.97 1.05
CA ASP A 176 -9.84 -12.37 0.59
C ASP A 176 -10.14 -13.35 1.73
N LEU A 177 -10.20 -14.65 1.43
CA LEU A 177 -10.51 -15.68 2.42
C LEU A 177 -9.48 -15.73 3.56
N THR A 178 -8.20 -15.53 3.24
CA THR A 178 -7.09 -15.59 4.21
C THR A 178 -7.18 -14.42 5.20
N THR A 179 -7.32 -13.22 4.66
CA THR A 179 -7.42 -11.97 5.40
C THR A 179 -8.67 -11.96 6.27
N THR A 180 -9.80 -12.42 5.72
CA THR A 180 -11.06 -12.53 6.48
C THR A 180 -10.91 -13.45 7.70
N ILE A 181 -10.23 -14.60 7.54
CA ILE A 181 -9.97 -15.52 8.66
C ILE A 181 -9.07 -14.87 9.70
N ASN A 182 -8.02 -14.16 9.28
CA ASN A 182 -7.10 -13.48 10.19
C ASN A 182 -7.83 -12.39 11.01
N VAL A 183 -8.58 -11.51 10.35
CA VAL A 183 -9.37 -10.46 10.99
C VAL A 183 -10.38 -11.04 11.98
N LEU A 184 -11.09 -12.11 11.61
CA LEU A 184 -12.03 -12.78 12.50
C LEU A 184 -11.35 -13.46 13.69
N THR A 185 -10.13 -13.98 13.51
CA THR A 185 -9.37 -14.66 14.57
C THR A 185 -8.78 -13.67 15.56
N GLU A 186 -8.24 -12.55 15.08
CA GLU A 186 -7.65 -11.51 15.91
C GLU A 186 -8.71 -10.74 16.71
N SER A 187 -9.89 -10.52 16.13
CA SER A 187 -11.01 -9.85 16.80
C SER A 187 -11.79 -10.77 17.77
N PHE A 188 -11.49 -12.07 17.81
CA PHE A 188 -12.24 -13.02 18.61
C PHE A 188 -11.83 -13.00 20.09
N SER A 189 -12.79 -12.75 20.98
CA SER A 189 -12.60 -12.84 22.42
C SER A 189 -13.12 -14.18 22.97
N PRO A 190 -12.46 -14.80 23.98
CA PRO A 190 -12.97 -16.01 24.62
C PRO A 190 -14.40 -15.87 25.19
N ILE A 191 -14.82 -14.64 25.55
CA ILE A 191 -16.18 -14.39 26.03
C ILE A 191 -17.24 -14.48 24.92
N ASP A 192 -16.84 -14.30 23.66
CA ASP A 192 -17.76 -14.39 22.51
C ASP A 192 -18.29 -15.81 22.36
N VAL A 193 -17.52 -16.84 22.74
CA VAL A 193 -17.97 -18.23 22.79
C VAL A 193 -19.24 -18.38 23.63
N LEU A 194 -19.29 -17.72 24.79
CA LEU A 194 -20.45 -17.77 25.69
C LEU A 194 -21.68 -17.14 25.03
N PHE A 195 -21.52 -15.94 24.48
CA PHE A 195 -22.63 -15.20 23.87
C PHE A 195 -23.11 -15.83 22.57
N TYR A 196 -22.20 -16.38 21.77
CA TYR A 196 -22.53 -17.12 20.55
C TYR A 196 -23.24 -18.43 20.89
N GLY A 197 -22.83 -19.10 21.97
CA GLY A 197 -23.55 -20.26 22.51
C GLY A 197 -24.99 -19.93 22.92
N ILE A 198 -25.19 -18.78 23.58
CA ILE A 198 -26.54 -18.29 23.92
C ILE A 198 -27.33 -17.94 22.64
N ALA A 199 -26.70 -17.28 21.67
CA ALA A 199 -27.32 -16.92 20.40
C ALA A 199 -27.79 -18.16 19.61
N LEU A 200 -26.93 -19.18 19.50
CA LEU A 200 -27.22 -20.49 18.93
C LEU A 200 -28.43 -21.15 19.61
N PHE A 201 -28.42 -21.18 20.94
CA PHE A 201 -29.51 -21.75 21.71
C PHE A 201 -30.83 -21.01 21.51
N GLN A 202 -30.81 -19.67 21.51
CA GLN A 202 -32.00 -18.85 21.28
C GLN A 202 -32.52 -19.00 19.85
N GLY A 203 -31.62 -18.99 18.85
CA GLY A 203 -31.93 -19.25 17.45
C GLY A 203 -32.60 -20.62 17.26
N TYR A 204 -32.05 -21.66 17.88
CA TYR A 204 -32.63 -23.00 17.88
C TYR A 204 -34.03 -23.01 18.51
N LYS A 205 -34.15 -22.50 19.74
CA LYS A 205 -35.37 -22.56 20.54
C LYS A 205 -36.53 -21.79 19.91
N LEU A 206 -36.26 -20.62 19.33
CA LEU A 206 -37.29 -19.73 18.79
C LEU A 206 -37.72 -20.08 17.37
N ALA A 207 -36.94 -20.86 16.63
CA ALA A 207 -37.26 -21.29 15.27
C ALA A 207 -38.51 -22.17 15.17
N PHE A 208 -38.93 -22.80 16.27
CA PHE A 208 -40.09 -23.68 16.30
C PHE A 208 -41.42 -22.91 16.40
N ARG A 209 -42.41 -23.32 15.60
CA ARG A 209 -43.80 -22.85 15.73
C ARG A 209 -44.36 -23.32 17.07
N ARG A 210 -44.90 -22.38 17.85
CA ARG A 210 -45.75 -22.68 19.00
C ARG A 210 -47.19 -22.83 18.53
N VAL A 211 -47.82 -23.94 18.89
CA VAL A 211 -49.22 -24.26 18.60
C VAL A 211 -49.97 -24.27 19.93
N SER A 212 -51.12 -23.59 20.00
CA SER A 212 -51.92 -23.53 21.24
C SER A 212 -52.88 -24.72 21.36
N GLU A 213 -53.30 -25.05 22.59
CA GLU A 213 -54.31 -26.09 22.82
C GLU A 213 -55.65 -25.77 22.15
N LEU A 214 -56.02 -24.48 22.10
CA LEU A 214 -57.20 -24.00 21.40
C LEU A 214 -57.10 -24.25 19.88
N GLU A 215 -55.93 -23.98 19.29
CA GLU A 215 -55.67 -24.22 17.87
C GLU A 215 -55.73 -25.72 17.53
N ILE A 216 -55.22 -26.58 18.42
CA ILE A 216 -55.31 -28.04 18.28
C ILE A 216 -56.78 -28.51 18.31
N LYS A 217 -57.59 -27.99 19.26
CA LYS A 217 -59.03 -28.31 19.36
C LYS A 217 -59.80 -27.88 18.11
N LEU A 218 -59.54 -26.68 17.60
CA LEU A 218 -60.19 -26.17 16.39
C LEU A 218 -59.82 -26.99 15.13
N ILE A 219 -58.57 -27.44 15.02
CA ILE A 219 -58.12 -28.33 13.92
C ILE A 219 -58.76 -29.72 14.04
N GLN A 220 -58.98 -30.22 15.27
CA GLN A 220 -59.66 -31.49 15.54
C GLN A 220 -61.15 -31.44 15.19
N GLU A 221 -61.83 -30.33 15.51
CA GLU A 221 -63.24 -30.08 15.20
C GLU A 221 -63.48 -29.72 13.72
N GLY A 222 -62.42 -29.53 12.93
CA GLY A 222 -62.49 -29.21 11.51
C GLY A 222 -62.98 -27.78 11.22
N THR A 223 -62.96 -26.91 12.23
CA THR A 223 -63.44 -25.52 12.14
C THR A 223 -62.38 -24.57 11.60
N THR A 224 -61.10 -24.96 11.61
CA THR A 224 -59.99 -24.18 11.02
C THR A 224 -59.01 -25.08 10.27
N GLU A 225 -58.45 -24.55 9.17
CA GLU A 225 -57.29 -25.14 8.50
C GLU A 225 -56.01 -24.77 9.28
N ALA A 226 -55.03 -25.68 9.36
CA ALA A 226 -53.86 -25.61 10.23
C ALA A 226 -52.80 -24.52 9.87
N TYR A 227 -53.24 -23.46 9.20
CA TYR A 227 -52.41 -22.36 8.75
C TYR A 227 -51.74 -21.63 9.92
N PRO A 228 -50.45 -21.27 9.78
CA PRO A 228 -49.80 -20.43 10.76
C PRO A 228 -50.36 -19.00 10.71
N PRO A 229 -50.25 -18.25 11.83
CA PRO A 229 -50.62 -16.83 11.86
C PRO A 229 -49.88 -16.07 10.76
N ASN A 230 -50.56 -15.15 10.07
CA ASN A 230 -49.96 -14.28 9.05
C ASN A 230 -49.35 -14.99 7.83
N TYR A 231 -49.70 -16.25 7.53
CA TYR A 231 -49.13 -17.02 6.41
C TYR A 231 -49.21 -16.31 5.04
N LYS A 232 -50.27 -15.53 4.80
CA LYS A 232 -50.45 -14.75 3.55
C LYS A 232 -49.42 -13.63 3.36
N LEU A 233 -48.72 -13.21 4.42
CA LEU A 233 -47.71 -12.16 4.37
C LEU A 233 -46.31 -12.67 4.00
N ARG A 234 -46.06 -13.99 4.02
CA ARG A 234 -44.72 -14.56 3.78
C ARG A 234 -44.19 -14.27 2.38
N MET A 235 -44.97 -14.63 1.36
CA MET A 235 -44.60 -14.43 -0.05
C MET A 235 -44.40 -12.94 -0.39
N PRO A 236 -45.31 -12.00 -0.06
CA PRO A 236 -45.09 -10.60 -0.39
C PRO A 236 -43.90 -10.00 0.35
N LEU A 237 -43.65 -10.37 1.62
CA LEU A 237 -42.48 -9.88 2.34
C LEU A 237 -41.18 -10.38 1.73
N VAL A 238 -41.07 -11.66 1.40
CA VAL A 238 -39.87 -12.20 0.74
C VAL A 238 -39.64 -11.56 -0.64
N ALA A 239 -40.70 -11.39 -1.43
CA ALA A 239 -40.58 -10.73 -2.74
C ALA A 239 -40.11 -9.27 -2.62
N VAL A 240 -40.68 -8.51 -1.69
CA VAL A 240 -40.25 -7.11 -1.44
C VAL A 240 -38.80 -7.05 -0.97
N SER A 241 -38.37 -7.94 -0.08
CA SER A 241 -36.98 -8.00 0.38
C SER A 241 -35.99 -8.34 -0.74
N ILE A 242 -36.32 -9.30 -1.61
CA ILE A 242 -35.48 -9.66 -2.75
C ILE A 242 -35.40 -8.52 -3.76
N ILE A 243 -36.53 -7.87 -4.07
CA ILE A 243 -36.56 -6.72 -4.99
C ILE A 243 -35.72 -5.57 -4.41
N ALA A 244 -35.88 -5.26 -3.12
CA ALA A 244 -35.12 -4.20 -2.46
C ALA A 244 -33.59 -4.47 -2.51
N ILE A 245 -33.17 -5.70 -2.23
CA ILE A 245 -31.76 -6.12 -2.32
C ILE A 245 -31.28 -6.07 -3.77
N GLY A 246 -32.08 -6.53 -4.73
CA GLY A 246 -31.75 -6.48 -6.15
C GLY A 246 -31.57 -5.04 -6.65
N THR A 247 -32.48 -4.12 -6.29
CA THR A 247 -32.33 -2.70 -6.62
C THR A 247 -31.12 -2.07 -5.95
N PHE A 248 -30.83 -2.44 -4.70
CA PHE A 248 -29.64 -1.95 -3.99
C PHE A 248 -28.36 -2.42 -4.68
N LEU A 249 -28.24 -3.73 -4.98
CA LEU A 249 -27.08 -4.29 -5.66
C LEU A 249 -26.88 -3.71 -7.07
N ILE A 250 -27.95 -3.50 -7.83
CA ILE A 250 -27.87 -2.85 -9.15
C ILE A 250 -27.39 -1.39 -9.02
N THR A 251 -27.82 -0.67 -7.99
CA THR A 251 -27.40 0.71 -7.77
C THR A 251 -25.93 0.80 -7.35
N VAL A 252 -25.44 -0.17 -6.58
CA VAL A 252 -24.04 -0.24 -6.12
C VAL A 252 -23.09 -0.73 -7.21
N ASN A 253 -23.56 -1.55 -8.16
CA ASN A 253 -22.71 -2.14 -9.20
C ASN A 253 -22.55 -1.27 -10.46
N ASN A 254 -23.26 -0.15 -10.54
CA ASN A 254 -23.01 0.83 -11.59
C ASN A 254 -21.83 1.70 -11.11
N GLY A 255 -20.62 1.34 -11.55
CA GLY A 255 -19.42 2.15 -11.33
C GLY A 255 -19.67 3.60 -11.76
N VAL A 256 -19.01 4.53 -11.08
CA VAL A 256 -19.18 5.96 -11.35
C VAL A 256 -18.82 6.21 -12.81
N SER A 257 -19.78 6.72 -13.56
CA SER A 257 -19.60 7.04 -14.98
C SER A 257 -20.04 8.46 -15.24
N GLY A 258 -19.28 9.18 -16.06
CA GLY A 258 -19.48 10.59 -16.37
C GLY A 258 -18.36 11.48 -15.86
N TYR A 259 -18.49 12.76 -16.15
CA TYR A 259 -17.49 13.77 -15.83
C TYR A 259 -17.39 14.00 -14.31
N GLN A 260 -16.18 13.92 -13.77
CA GLN A 260 -15.86 14.16 -12.37
C GLN A 260 -14.97 15.38 -12.22
N THR A 261 -15.15 16.09 -11.11
CA THR A 261 -14.29 17.19 -10.68
C THR A 261 -13.95 16.97 -9.21
N TYR A 262 -12.66 16.90 -8.92
CA TYR A 262 -12.10 16.74 -7.57
C TYR A 262 -11.53 18.07 -7.10
N HIS A 263 -11.62 18.33 -5.81
CA HIS A 263 -11.21 19.60 -5.19
C HIS A 263 -10.24 19.36 -4.04
N TYR A 264 -9.33 20.31 -3.85
CA TYR A 264 -8.50 20.42 -2.64
C TYR A 264 -9.34 20.78 -1.42
N GLU A 265 -8.79 20.64 -0.21
CA GLU A 265 -9.43 21.12 1.03
C GLU A 265 -9.76 22.62 1.00
N SER A 266 -8.95 23.39 0.28
CA SER A 266 -9.16 24.82 0.02
C SER A 266 -10.34 25.13 -0.91
N GLY A 267 -10.88 24.11 -1.61
CA GLY A 267 -11.97 24.21 -2.57
C GLY A 267 -11.51 24.46 -4.02
N ASN A 268 -10.23 24.71 -4.26
CA ASN A 268 -9.68 24.82 -5.61
C ASN A 268 -9.76 23.47 -6.34
N ILE A 269 -9.92 23.50 -7.66
CA ILE A 269 -9.99 22.27 -8.47
C ILE A 269 -8.61 21.58 -8.42
N MET A 270 -8.61 20.30 -8.11
CA MET A 270 -7.44 19.43 -8.09
C MET A 270 -7.32 18.66 -9.39
N SER A 271 -8.42 18.07 -9.86
CA SER A 271 -8.45 17.34 -11.12
C SER A 271 -9.85 17.25 -11.70
N GLU A 272 -9.94 17.00 -13.00
CA GLU A 272 -11.21 16.68 -13.65
C GLU A 272 -10.99 15.81 -14.89
N GLY A 273 -12.02 15.04 -15.24
CA GLY A 273 -12.03 14.19 -16.42
C GLY A 273 -13.24 13.26 -16.43
N GLU A 274 -13.31 12.39 -17.44
CA GLU A 274 -14.39 11.42 -17.56
C GLU A 274 -14.02 10.10 -16.90
N LEU A 275 -14.96 9.53 -16.11
CA LEU A 275 -14.90 8.15 -15.67
C LEU A 275 -15.86 7.29 -16.49
N VAL A 276 -15.45 6.08 -16.82
CA VAL A 276 -16.31 5.01 -17.36
C VAL A 276 -16.12 3.77 -16.50
N ASN A 277 -17.19 3.31 -15.84
CA ASN A 277 -17.12 2.19 -14.87
C ASN A 277 -16.06 2.38 -13.78
N SER A 278 -15.98 3.58 -13.20
CA SER A 278 -14.99 3.97 -12.18
C SER A 278 -13.53 3.98 -12.65
N LYS A 279 -13.26 3.98 -13.96
CA LYS A 279 -11.91 4.11 -14.53
C LYS A 279 -11.79 5.36 -15.39
N GLU A 280 -10.62 5.99 -15.38
CA GLU A 280 -10.32 7.18 -16.17
C GLU A 280 -10.42 6.90 -17.68
N GLU A 281 -11.13 7.77 -18.38
CA GLU A 281 -11.32 7.71 -19.82
C GLU A 281 -11.06 9.08 -20.45
N GLY A 282 -10.34 9.09 -21.58
CA GLY A 282 -10.05 10.30 -22.33
C GLY A 282 -9.14 11.27 -21.60
N LYS A 283 -9.36 12.58 -21.80
CA LYS A 283 -8.50 13.63 -21.27
C LYS A 283 -8.81 13.90 -19.79
N TRP A 284 -7.77 13.87 -18.98
CA TRP A 284 -7.77 14.33 -17.59
C TRP A 284 -6.86 15.53 -17.43
N THR A 285 -7.29 16.49 -16.62
CA THR A 285 -6.47 17.66 -16.29
C THR A 285 -6.33 17.75 -14.78
N TYR A 286 -5.11 18.01 -14.32
CA TYR A 286 -4.75 18.18 -12.92
C TYR A 286 -4.15 19.57 -12.74
N TRP A 287 -4.42 20.18 -11.60
CA TRP A 287 -3.96 21.52 -11.26
C TRP A 287 -3.26 21.51 -9.92
N TYR A 288 -2.27 22.37 -9.76
CA TYR A 288 -1.74 22.73 -8.46
C TYR A 288 -2.77 23.53 -7.66
N GLU A 289 -2.57 23.60 -6.34
CA GLU A 289 -3.44 24.38 -5.45
C GLU A 289 -3.47 25.88 -5.81
N ASN A 290 -2.43 26.40 -6.47
CA ASN A 290 -2.40 27.78 -6.97
C ASN A 290 -3.23 28.01 -8.26
N GLY A 291 -3.84 26.95 -8.82
CA GLY A 291 -4.68 26.98 -10.00
C GLY A 291 -3.94 26.83 -11.34
N ASN A 292 -2.61 26.75 -11.34
CA ASN A 292 -1.85 26.44 -12.55
C ASN A 292 -2.00 24.96 -12.89
N THR A 293 -2.09 24.64 -14.19
CA THR A 293 -2.09 23.24 -14.65
C THR A 293 -0.81 22.55 -14.19
N GLN A 294 -0.96 21.34 -13.68
CA GLN A 294 0.12 20.45 -13.26
C GLN A 294 0.35 19.36 -14.30
N LEU A 295 -0.73 18.76 -14.80
CA LEU A 295 -0.68 17.62 -15.71
C LEU A 295 -1.90 17.65 -16.63
N ILE A 296 -1.67 17.41 -17.92
CA ILE A 296 -2.68 16.97 -18.86
C ILE A 296 -2.34 15.53 -19.23
N ALA A 297 -3.23 14.62 -18.87
CA ALA A 297 -3.09 13.18 -19.09
C ALA A 297 -4.21 12.69 -20.01
N HIS A 298 -3.95 11.58 -20.68
CA HIS A 298 -4.96 10.87 -21.44
C HIS A 298 -4.98 9.40 -21.01
N TYR A 299 -6.19 8.87 -20.81
CA TYR A 299 -6.41 7.51 -20.35
C TYR A 299 -7.34 6.74 -21.29
N ASN A 300 -7.18 5.43 -21.33
CA ASN A 300 -8.09 4.48 -21.97
C ASN A 300 -8.33 3.33 -20.99
N GLU A 301 -9.57 3.20 -20.49
CA GLU A 301 -9.95 2.24 -19.44
C GLU A 301 -9.00 2.25 -18.21
N GLY A 302 -8.62 3.43 -17.74
CA GLY A 302 -7.71 3.65 -16.60
C GLY A 302 -6.22 3.49 -16.92
N THR A 303 -5.86 3.15 -18.15
CA THR A 303 -4.47 2.95 -18.57
C THR A 303 -3.95 4.21 -19.28
N PRO A 304 -2.73 4.71 -18.98
CA PRO A 304 -2.13 5.83 -19.71
C PRO A 304 -2.07 5.60 -21.23
N ASP A 305 -2.54 6.57 -21.99
CA ASP A 305 -2.56 6.55 -23.45
C ASP A 305 -2.36 7.95 -24.02
N SER A 306 -2.00 8.06 -25.30
CA SER A 306 -1.94 9.33 -26.03
C SER A 306 -0.98 10.36 -25.41
N VAL A 307 -1.19 11.66 -25.66
CA VAL A 307 -0.24 12.72 -25.30
C VAL A 307 -0.36 13.08 -23.82
N TRP A 308 0.78 13.19 -23.15
CA TRP A 308 0.89 13.64 -21.76
C TRP A 308 1.79 14.85 -21.66
N GLN A 309 1.41 15.81 -20.82
CA GLN A 309 2.11 17.08 -20.64
C GLN A 309 2.15 17.46 -19.17
N TRP A 310 3.35 17.65 -18.62
CA TRP A 310 3.56 18.09 -17.25
C TRP A 310 4.02 19.54 -17.23
N PHE A 311 3.52 20.27 -16.25
CA PHE A 311 3.81 21.68 -16.05
C PHE A 311 4.31 21.87 -14.62
N ASN A 312 5.18 22.85 -14.39
CA ASN A 312 5.56 23.25 -13.04
C ASN A 312 4.49 24.14 -12.38
N ASP A 313 4.71 24.47 -11.10
CA ASP A 313 3.81 25.33 -10.32
C ASP A 313 3.67 26.76 -10.88
N GLN A 314 4.52 27.18 -11.82
CA GLN A 314 4.43 28.44 -12.57
C GLN A 314 3.65 28.32 -13.88
N GLY A 315 3.16 27.13 -14.23
CA GLY A 315 2.44 26.85 -15.47
C GLY A 315 3.32 26.69 -16.71
N LYS A 316 4.62 26.45 -16.55
CA LYS A 316 5.53 26.18 -17.67
C LYS A 316 5.62 24.69 -17.94
N LEU A 317 5.57 24.29 -19.21
CA LEU A 317 5.75 22.91 -19.65
C LEU A 317 7.16 22.43 -19.27
N VAL A 318 7.25 21.32 -18.53
CA VAL A 318 8.52 20.69 -18.10
C VAL A 318 8.79 19.37 -18.79
N THR A 319 7.73 18.65 -19.19
CA THR A 319 7.84 17.38 -19.91
C THR A 319 6.66 17.21 -20.84
N GLU A 320 6.87 16.64 -22.02
CA GLU A 320 5.81 16.09 -22.84
C GLU A 320 6.22 14.79 -23.52
N GLY A 321 5.24 13.93 -23.77
CA GLY A 321 5.46 12.62 -24.35
C GLY A 321 4.17 11.95 -24.80
N PHE A 322 4.31 10.74 -25.32
CA PHE A 322 3.19 9.91 -25.72
C PHE A 322 3.25 8.57 -24.99
N TYR A 323 2.08 8.10 -24.56
CA TYR A 323 1.87 6.79 -23.97
C TYR A 323 1.07 5.91 -24.91
N LYS A 324 1.35 4.61 -24.86
CA LYS A 324 0.56 3.58 -25.54
C LYS A 324 0.54 2.33 -24.69
N LEU A 325 -0.66 1.86 -24.35
CA LEU A 325 -0.84 0.70 -23.47
C LEU A 325 -0.10 0.87 -22.11
N GLY A 326 -0.12 2.08 -21.56
CA GLY A 326 0.49 2.38 -20.26
C GLY A 326 2.01 2.61 -20.28
N LEU A 327 2.66 2.51 -21.44
CA LEU A 327 4.11 2.67 -21.58
C LEU A 327 4.48 3.84 -22.47
N GLU A 328 5.64 4.46 -22.20
CA GLU A 328 6.19 5.53 -23.02
C GLU A 328 6.42 5.02 -24.45
N ASP A 329 5.90 5.74 -25.43
CA ASP A 329 6.02 5.42 -26.84
C ASP A 329 6.16 6.72 -27.66
N GLY A 330 6.95 6.71 -28.72
CA GLY A 330 7.14 7.92 -29.54
C GLY A 330 8.14 8.92 -28.93
N ILE A 331 8.03 10.19 -29.33
CA ILE A 331 9.01 11.22 -28.95
C ILE A 331 8.68 11.79 -27.58
N TRP A 332 9.70 11.88 -26.73
CA TRP A 332 9.67 12.49 -25.43
C TRP A 332 10.60 13.69 -25.39
N ILE A 333 10.16 14.74 -24.71
CA ILE A 333 10.87 16.01 -24.59
C ILE A 333 10.79 16.46 -23.13
N ASN A 334 11.94 16.72 -22.54
CA ASN A 334 12.06 17.36 -21.24
C ASN A 334 12.60 18.78 -21.40
N TYR A 335 12.23 19.68 -20.51
CA TYR A 335 12.62 21.08 -20.51
C TYR A 335 13.29 21.47 -19.19
N HIS A 336 14.30 22.31 -19.29
CA HIS A 336 14.91 23.02 -18.17
C HIS A 336 13.89 23.98 -17.53
N GLU A 337 14.14 24.43 -16.30
CA GLU A 337 13.29 25.43 -15.61
C GLU A 337 13.12 26.75 -16.40
N ASN A 338 14.08 27.07 -17.26
CA ASN A 338 14.05 28.24 -18.12
C ASN A 338 13.22 28.04 -19.41
N GLY A 339 12.67 26.85 -19.64
CA GLY A 339 11.84 26.49 -20.79
C GLY A 339 12.61 26.06 -22.04
N ILE A 340 13.94 25.97 -21.97
CA ILE A 340 14.77 25.41 -23.04
C ILE A 340 14.72 23.89 -22.94
N GLN A 341 14.64 23.23 -24.08
CA GLN A 341 14.67 21.77 -24.17
C GLN A 341 15.93 21.24 -23.48
N GLN A 342 15.75 20.39 -22.47
CA GLN A 342 16.81 19.74 -21.72
C GLN A 342 17.29 18.49 -22.43
N ASP A 343 16.35 17.64 -22.86
CA ASP A 343 16.64 16.43 -23.58
C ASP A 343 15.44 15.97 -24.41
N SER A 344 15.72 15.15 -25.41
CA SER A 344 14.69 14.46 -26.17
C SER A 344 15.21 13.22 -26.84
N GLY A 345 14.31 12.27 -27.04
CA GLY A 345 14.52 11.17 -27.95
C GLY A 345 13.26 10.34 -28.04
N ARG A 346 13.40 9.13 -28.60
CA ARG A 346 12.28 8.23 -28.80
C ARG A 346 12.25 7.17 -27.71
N TYR A 347 11.05 6.88 -27.23
CA TYR A 347 10.72 5.65 -26.52
C TYR A 347 9.98 4.68 -27.42
N GLU A 348 10.17 3.39 -27.17
CA GLU A 348 9.38 2.30 -27.73
C GLU A 348 9.12 1.27 -26.62
N ASN A 349 7.86 1.12 -26.23
CA ASN A 349 7.43 0.27 -25.11
C ASN A 349 8.22 0.53 -23.81
N GLY A 350 8.32 1.79 -23.41
CA GLY A 350 8.97 2.22 -22.17
C GLY A 350 10.50 2.16 -22.21
N ARG A 351 11.12 2.00 -23.38
CA ARG A 351 12.60 2.00 -23.53
C ARG A 351 13.10 3.02 -24.53
N MET A 352 14.20 3.69 -24.18
CA MET A 352 14.86 4.66 -25.05
C MET A 352 15.40 3.95 -26.30
N THR A 353 15.18 4.53 -27.48
CA THR A 353 15.59 3.98 -28.76
C THR A 353 15.98 5.09 -29.74
N GLY A 354 16.91 4.81 -30.63
CA GLY A 354 17.39 5.75 -31.64
C GLY A 354 18.18 6.92 -31.04
N LEU A 355 18.21 8.03 -31.77
CA LEU A 355 19.00 9.21 -31.40
C LEU A 355 18.38 9.95 -30.23
N TRP A 356 19.21 10.17 -29.22
CA TRP A 356 18.93 11.02 -28.07
C TRP A 356 19.89 12.20 -28.06
N LYS A 357 19.37 13.34 -27.62
CA LYS A 357 20.11 14.59 -27.50
C LYS A 357 19.76 15.23 -26.17
N SER A 358 20.74 15.89 -25.57
CA SER A 358 20.51 16.82 -24.48
C SER A 358 21.22 18.14 -24.73
N TRP A 359 20.73 19.21 -24.10
CA TRP A 359 21.20 20.58 -24.28
C TRP A 359 21.46 21.24 -22.93
N TYR A 360 22.37 22.20 -22.94
CA TYR A 360 22.58 23.12 -21.84
C TYR A 360 21.44 24.13 -21.72
N THR A 361 21.37 24.81 -20.57
CA THR A 361 20.42 25.91 -20.31
C THR A 361 20.60 27.10 -21.26
N ASN A 362 21.70 27.17 -22.02
CA ASN A 362 21.97 28.18 -23.03
C ASN A 362 21.57 27.75 -24.47
N SER A 363 20.85 26.64 -24.62
CA SER A 363 20.43 26.01 -25.90
C SER A 363 21.56 25.38 -26.74
N GLN A 364 22.82 25.37 -26.28
CA GLN A 364 23.88 24.61 -26.94
C GLN A 364 23.70 23.12 -26.67
N LEU A 365 24.06 22.29 -27.64
CA LEU A 365 24.03 20.84 -27.49
C LEU A 365 25.02 20.45 -26.38
N LEU A 366 24.60 19.60 -25.46
CA LEU A 366 25.43 19.05 -24.37
C LEU A 366 25.99 17.70 -24.80
N GLN A 367 25.13 16.79 -25.29
CA GLN A 367 25.56 15.51 -25.82
C GLN A 367 24.54 14.92 -26.79
N GLU A 368 24.99 13.98 -27.61
CA GLU A 368 24.12 13.14 -28.43
C GLU A 368 24.69 11.74 -28.64
N GLY A 369 23.78 10.78 -28.85
CA GLY A 369 24.14 9.42 -29.24
C GLY A 369 22.94 8.49 -29.35
N LEU A 370 23.18 7.23 -29.71
CA LEU A 370 22.10 6.28 -29.96
C LEU A 370 21.82 5.43 -28.72
N TYR A 371 20.55 5.19 -28.47
CA TYR A 371 20.09 4.15 -27.58
C TYR A 371 19.49 2.99 -28.37
N ASN A 372 19.71 1.79 -27.85
CA ASN A 372 19.04 0.57 -28.26
C ASN A 372 18.49 -0.11 -27.00
N ARG A 373 17.16 -0.05 -26.83
CA ARG A 373 16.47 -0.58 -25.64
C ARG A 373 17.06 -0.06 -24.32
N SER A 374 17.23 1.26 -24.23
CA SER A 374 17.82 1.97 -23.09
C SER A 374 19.31 1.71 -22.83
N LEU A 375 20.02 1.06 -23.76
CA LEU A 375 21.48 0.92 -23.71
C LEU A 375 22.15 1.82 -24.76
N GLN A 376 23.18 2.57 -24.39
CA GLN A 376 23.97 3.39 -25.30
C GLN A 376 24.72 2.52 -26.30
N GLU A 377 24.68 2.91 -27.57
CA GLU A 377 25.27 2.20 -28.68
C GLU A 377 25.83 3.15 -29.74
N GLY A 378 26.93 2.77 -30.39
CA GLY A 378 27.53 3.51 -31.49
C GLY A 378 28.28 4.76 -31.05
N LEU A 379 28.34 5.76 -31.93
CA LEU A 379 29.07 7.01 -31.69
C LEU A 379 28.37 7.84 -30.61
N TRP A 380 29.14 8.26 -29.62
CA TRP A 380 28.72 9.20 -28.58
C TRP A 380 29.55 10.47 -28.67
N LEU A 381 28.87 11.62 -28.61
CA LEU A 381 29.47 12.94 -28.71
C LEU A 381 29.03 13.78 -27.52
N SER A 382 29.98 14.48 -26.90
CA SER A 382 29.67 15.52 -25.92
C SER A 382 30.34 16.83 -26.31
N TYR A 383 29.78 17.94 -25.86
CA TYR A 383 30.17 19.28 -26.23
C TYR A 383 30.30 20.15 -24.99
N HIS A 384 31.19 21.14 -25.04
CA HIS A 384 31.31 22.19 -24.04
C HIS A 384 30.15 23.19 -24.15
N GLU A 385 29.91 23.99 -23.10
CA GLU A 385 28.87 25.03 -23.12
C GLU A 385 29.05 26.08 -24.24
N ASN A 386 30.27 26.21 -24.78
CA ASN A 386 30.58 27.08 -25.91
C ASN A 386 30.27 26.45 -27.29
N GLY A 387 29.76 25.23 -27.32
CA GLY A 387 29.36 24.48 -28.52
C GLY A 387 30.49 23.73 -29.23
N LYS A 388 31.73 23.77 -28.72
CA LYS A 388 32.83 22.95 -29.25
C LYS A 388 32.76 21.53 -28.73
N LEU A 389 33.27 20.58 -29.51
CA LEU A 389 33.34 19.18 -29.10
C LEU A 389 34.19 19.05 -27.83
N ALA A 390 33.66 18.35 -26.83
CA ALA A 390 34.34 18.05 -25.56
C ALA A 390 34.86 16.62 -25.56
N SER A 391 34.09 15.67 -26.09
CA SER A 391 34.57 14.30 -26.29
C SER A 391 33.86 13.55 -27.41
N GLU A 392 34.54 12.56 -27.98
CA GLU A 392 33.97 11.60 -28.92
C GLU A 392 34.50 10.18 -28.66
N GLY A 393 33.64 9.18 -28.84
CA GLY A 393 34.03 7.77 -28.76
C GLY A 393 32.89 6.80 -29.06
N GLN A 394 33.17 5.50 -28.98
CA GLN A 394 32.17 4.45 -29.26
C GLN A 394 31.61 3.87 -27.95
N MET A 395 30.30 3.65 -27.93
CA MET A 395 29.57 2.96 -26.87
C MET A 395 29.03 1.63 -27.36
N LYS A 396 29.05 0.63 -26.48
CA LYS A 396 28.42 -0.66 -26.70
C LYS A 396 27.81 -1.17 -25.41
N GLU A 397 26.49 -1.32 -25.39
CA GLU A 397 25.74 -1.81 -24.22
C GLU A 397 26.10 -1.01 -22.95
N ASN A 398 26.05 0.33 -23.02
CA ASN A 398 26.46 1.28 -21.97
C ASN A 398 27.96 1.34 -21.63
N ASN A 399 28.81 0.58 -22.30
CA ASN A 399 30.25 0.60 -22.04
C ASN A 399 30.99 1.38 -23.12
N ALA A 400 31.90 2.26 -22.71
CA ALA A 400 32.87 2.88 -23.61
C ALA A 400 33.77 1.81 -24.24
N THR A 401 34.02 1.94 -25.54
CA THR A 401 34.84 1.00 -26.33
C THR A 401 35.78 1.74 -27.26
N GLY A 402 36.97 1.17 -27.47
CA GLY A 402 37.96 1.71 -28.38
C GLY A 402 38.49 3.08 -27.93
N GLN A 403 38.96 3.86 -28.90
CA GLN A 403 39.57 5.16 -28.64
C GLN A 403 38.50 6.23 -28.35
N TRP A 404 38.75 6.96 -27.28
CA TRP A 404 38.03 8.16 -26.89
C TRP A 404 38.99 9.35 -26.96
N LYS A 405 38.50 10.43 -27.56
CA LYS A 405 39.23 11.69 -27.63
C LYS A 405 38.55 12.71 -26.75
N ILE A 406 39.35 13.43 -25.98
CA ILE A 406 38.89 14.49 -25.08
C ILE A 406 39.56 15.80 -25.51
N TYR A 407 38.77 16.86 -25.54
CA TYR A 407 39.14 18.18 -26.04
C TYR A 407 38.91 19.24 -24.97
N SER A 408 39.74 20.27 -24.98
CA SER A 408 39.62 21.45 -24.12
C SER A 408 38.45 22.35 -24.54
N GLU A 409 38.10 23.33 -23.70
CA GLU A 409 37.16 24.39 -24.08
C GLU A 409 37.65 25.24 -25.27
N SER A 410 38.96 25.32 -25.53
CA SER A 410 39.51 25.97 -26.73
C SER A 410 39.30 25.12 -27.99
N GLY A 411 38.99 23.83 -27.85
CA GLY A 411 38.84 22.85 -28.93
C GLY A 411 40.14 22.12 -29.28
N ASP A 412 41.17 22.27 -28.46
CA ASP A 412 42.45 21.57 -28.62
C ASP A 412 42.35 20.16 -28.03
N LEU A 413 43.05 19.20 -28.63
CA LEU A 413 43.03 17.80 -28.17
C LEU A 413 43.84 17.67 -26.87
N GLU A 414 43.19 17.30 -25.77
CA GLU A 414 43.81 17.15 -24.45
C GLU A 414 44.25 15.72 -24.16
N SER A 415 43.45 14.73 -24.59
CA SER A 415 43.85 13.34 -24.41
C SER A 415 43.21 12.37 -25.40
N ILE A 416 43.90 11.25 -25.58
CA ILE A 416 43.40 10.04 -26.22
C ILE A 416 43.54 8.91 -25.21
N ILE A 417 42.42 8.25 -24.92
CA ILE A 417 42.36 7.07 -24.06
C ILE A 417 41.71 5.93 -24.84
N THR A 418 42.04 4.68 -24.50
CA THR A 418 41.45 3.50 -25.13
C THR A 418 40.80 2.62 -24.08
N HIS A 419 39.55 2.26 -24.32
CA HIS A 419 38.82 1.25 -23.56
C HIS A 419 39.04 -0.12 -24.21
N GLU A 420 39.93 -0.93 -23.65
CA GLU A 420 40.17 -2.32 -24.07
C GLU A 420 39.07 -3.27 -23.57
N SER A 421 38.50 -2.96 -22.41
CA SER A 421 37.32 -3.59 -21.82
C SER A 421 36.58 -2.57 -20.94
N PRO A 422 35.37 -2.89 -20.45
CA PRO A 422 34.64 -2.01 -19.51
C PRO A 422 35.46 -1.58 -18.28
N GLU A 423 36.34 -2.46 -17.79
CA GLU A 423 37.15 -2.23 -16.60
C GLU A 423 38.58 -1.78 -16.91
N ARG A 424 39.00 -1.80 -18.18
CA ARG A 424 40.39 -1.54 -18.58
C ARG A 424 40.48 -0.37 -19.54
N LEU A 425 40.94 0.75 -18.98
CA LEU A 425 41.26 1.99 -19.68
C LEU A 425 42.78 2.15 -19.79
N VAL A 426 43.24 2.52 -20.98
CA VAL A 426 44.64 2.76 -21.32
C VAL A 426 44.79 4.23 -21.71
N ILE A 427 45.68 4.95 -21.05
CA ILE A 427 46.00 6.35 -21.36
C ILE A 427 47.01 6.33 -22.51
N GLU A 428 46.64 6.79 -23.71
CA GLU A 428 47.55 6.77 -24.85
C GLU A 428 48.38 8.03 -24.96
N ASN A 429 47.71 9.19 -25.00
CA ASN A 429 48.38 10.48 -25.17
C ASN A 429 47.66 11.56 -24.36
N VAL A 430 48.45 12.46 -23.78
CA VAL A 430 47.93 13.58 -22.97
C VAL A 430 48.79 14.80 -23.24
N TRP A 431 48.14 15.95 -23.44
CA TRP A 431 48.77 17.25 -23.64
C TRP A 431 48.30 18.22 -22.56
N ASP A 432 49.14 19.21 -22.24
CA ASP A 432 48.75 20.32 -21.38
C ASP A 432 48.11 21.48 -22.18
N GLU A 433 47.68 22.53 -21.47
CA GLU A 433 47.06 23.73 -22.04
C GLU A 433 47.97 24.50 -23.03
N HIS A 434 49.29 24.27 -22.99
CA HIS A 434 50.27 24.88 -23.90
C HIS A 434 50.60 23.95 -25.09
N GLY A 435 49.95 22.79 -25.18
CA GLY A 435 50.20 21.76 -26.20
C GLY A 435 51.46 20.93 -25.95
N GLN A 436 52.08 21.03 -24.77
CA GLN A 436 53.19 20.16 -24.40
C GLN A 436 52.68 18.75 -24.13
N GLN A 437 53.29 17.76 -24.79
CA GLN A 437 52.92 16.36 -24.60
C GLN A 437 53.45 15.85 -23.25
N LEU A 438 52.53 15.53 -22.33
CA LEU A 438 52.81 15.02 -20.99
C LEU A 438 52.89 13.49 -20.94
N VAL A 439 52.03 12.83 -21.72
CA VAL A 439 52.04 11.38 -21.95
C VAL A 439 52.12 11.14 -23.45
N LYS A 440 53.09 10.31 -23.86
CA LYS A 440 53.30 9.91 -25.24
C LYS A 440 53.33 8.40 -25.34
N ASP A 441 52.46 7.84 -26.19
CA ASP A 441 52.37 6.39 -26.43
C ASP A 441 52.33 5.60 -25.10
N GLY A 442 51.50 6.07 -24.17
CA GLY A 442 51.29 5.48 -22.85
C GLY A 442 52.41 5.68 -21.84
N ASN A 443 53.38 6.56 -22.11
CA ASN A 443 54.51 6.79 -21.22
C ASN A 443 54.65 8.28 -20.87
N GLY A 444 54.69 8.60 -19.58
CA GLY A 444 54.90 9.97 -19.11
C GLY A 444 54.31 10.26 -17.74
N THR A 445 54.13 11.55 -17.45
CA THR A 445 53.53 12.01 -16.20
C THR A 445 52.10 12.45 -16.47
N PHE A 446 51.15 11.93 -15.70
CA PHE A 446 49.75 12.30 -15.79
C PHE A 446 49.36 13.22 -14.63
N TYR A 447 48.46 14.15 -14.90
CA TYR A 447 47.93 15.09 -13.92
C TYR A 447 46.40 15.10 -14.02
N THR A 448 45.76 15.24 -12.87
CA THR A 448 44.34 15.62 -12.76
C THR A 448 44.25 16.94 -12.00
N TYR A 449 43.18 17.69 -12.24
CA TYR A 449 43.04 19.06 -11.74
C TYR A 449 41.68 19.27 -11.06
N TYR A 450 41.65 20.17 -10.09
CA TYR A 450 40.44 20.78 -9.54
C TYR A 450 39.83 21.77 -10.56
N ALA A 451 38.56 22.15 -10.36
CA ALA A 451 37.92 23.19 -11.16
C ALA A 451 38.64 24.56 -11.07
N SER A 452 39.35 24.82 -9.97
CA SER A 452 40.22 25.97 -9.80
C SER A 452 41.51 25.94 -10.64
N GLY A 453 41.83 24.80 -11.28
CA GLY A 453 43.06 24.56 -12.03
C GLY A 453 44.23 24.06 -11.19
N GLN A 454 44.07 23.91 -9.86
CA GLN A 454 45.10 23.33 -9.01
C GLN A 454 45.21 21.81 -9.23
N VAL A 455 46.42 21.25 -9.03
CA VAL A 455 46.66 19.81 -9.23
C VAL A 455 45.93 19.01 -8.15
N LEU A 456 45.03 18.13 -8.57
CA LEU A 456 44.31 17.18 -7.71
C LEU A 456 45.16 15.93 -7.48
N ALA A 457 45.75 15.36 -8.54
CA ALA A 457 46.64 14.22 -8.42
C ALA A 457 47.68 14.18 -9.54
N THR A 458 48.80 13.50 -9.28
CA THR A 458 49.85 13.28 -10.27
C THR A 458 50.57 11.95 -10.05
N GLY A 459 51.06 11.37 -11.14
CA GLY A 459 51.89 10.18 -11.09
C GLY A 459 52.38 9.73 -12.46
N GLN A 460 53.13 8.63 -12.49
CA GLN A 460 53.66 8.08 -13.73
C GLN A 460 52.64 7.16 -14.40
N VAL A 461 52.65 7.19 -15.73
CA VAL A 461 51.96 6.24 -16.61
C VAL A 461 53.02 5.52 -17.41
N LYS A 462 52.89 4.19 -17.49
CA LYS A 462 53.78 3.32 -18.26
C LYS A 462 52.95 2.31 -19.03
N ASP A 463 53.21 2.18 -20.33
CA ASP A 463 52.45 1.33 -21.24
C ASP A 463 50.92 1.59 -21.15
N GLY A 464 50.58 2.86 -20.90
CA GLY A 464 49.24 3.40 -20.77
C GLY A 464 48.52 3.11 -19.45
N LEU A 465 49.20 2.47 -18.51
CA LEU A 465 48.66 2.13 -17.19
C LEU A 465 49.33 2.98 -16.10
N LYS A 466 48.55 3.34 -15.07
CA LYS A 466 49.11 4.04 -13.90
C LYS A 466 50.17 3.16 -13.25
N SER A 467 51.34 3.73 -12.95
CA SER A 467 52.49 2.98 -12.45
C SER A 467 53.27 3.77 -11.41
N GLY A 468 53.81 3.07 -10.41
CA GLY A 468 54.69 3.66 -9.42
C GLY A 468 53.95 4.61 -8.46
N LYS A 469 54.68 5.60 -7.93
CA LYS A 469 54.17 6.51 -6.91
C LYS A 469 53.18 7.50 -7.52
N TRP A 470 52.04 7.65 -6.85
CA TRP A 470 51.01 8.64 -7.12
C TRP A 470 50.78 9.49 -5.88
N LEU A 471 50.54 10.77 -6.10
CA LEU A 471 50.25 11.75 -5.07
C LEU A 471 48.92 12.41 -5.38
N SER A 472 48.05 12.55 -4.38
CA SER A 472 46.91 13.46 -4.45
C SER A 472 47.08 14.59 -3.44
N TYR A 473 46.48 15.72 -3.75
CA TYR A 473 46.60 16.95 -2.98
C TYR A 473 45.23 17.46 -2.63
N PHE A 474 45.13 18.10 -1.47
CA PHE A 474 44.05 19.02 -1.15
C PHE A 474 44.12 20.23 -2.10
N GLU A 475 43.00 20.94 -2.26
CA GLU A 475 42.96 22.16 -3.07
C GLU A 475 43.92 23.24 -2.54
N ASN A 476 44.18 23.28 -1.22
CA ASN A 476 45.21 24.16 -0.64
C ASN A 476 46.67 23.81 -1.04
N GLY A 477 46.90 22.73 -1.80
CA GLY A 477 48.20 22.26 -2.27
C GLY A 477 48.96 21.33 -1.32
N GLN A 478 48.43 21.05 -0.13
CA GLN A 478 48.99 20.05 0.78
C GLN A 478 48.72 18.63 0.27
N VAL A 479 49.61 17.69 0.57
CA VAL A 479 49.43 16.28 0.17
C VAL A 479 48.32 15.67 1.01
N GLN A 480 47.32 15.09 0.34
CA GLN A 480 46.23 14.34 0.97
C GLN A 480 46.55 12.84 1.00
N GLU A 481 47.09 12.29 -0.08
CA GLU A 481 47.35 10.86 -0.21
C GLU A 481 48.64 10.60 -0.97
N GLU A 482 49.33 9.56 -0.54
CA GLU A 482 50.39 8.91 -1.29
C GLU A 482 50.03 7.43 -1.46
N GLY A 483 50.21 6.92 -2.68
CA GLY A 483 50.07 5.51 -2.95
C GLY A 483 50.93 5.03 -4.10
N ILE A 484 50.87 3.73 -4.35
CA ILE A 484 51.69 3.07 -5.36
C ILE A 484 50.80 2.19 -6.22
N TYR A 485 50.89 2.36 -7.53
CA TYR A 485 50.36 1.42 -8.52
C TYR A 485 51.40 0.35 -8.85
N LYS A 486 51.02 -0.93 -8.71
CA LYS A 486 51.78 -2.09 -9.17
C LYS A 486 50.87 -3.03 -9.94
N ALA A 487 51.12 -3.20 -11.25
CA ALA A 487 50.31 -4.06 -12.12
C ALA A 487 48.80 -3.81 -11.94
N ASP A 488 48.40 -2.54 -12.07
CA ASP A 488 47.03 -2.04 -11.95
C ASP A 488 46.39 -2.08 -10.55
N ALA A 489 47.06 -2.67 -9.56
CA ALA A 489 46.64 -2.60 -8.17
C ALA A 489 47.18 -1.33 -7.50
N TYR A 490 46.28 -0.52 -6.95
CA TYR A 490 46.61 0.63 -6.14
C TYR A 490 46.70 0.26 -4.66
N THR A 491 47.78 0.67 -4.00
CA THR A 491 47.92 0.56 -2.54
C THR A 491 48.21 1.92 -1.94
N ILE A 492 47.43 2.31 -0.93
CA ILE A 492 47.66 3.53 -0.16
C ILE A 492 48.89 3.30 0.73
N THR A 493 49.86 4.20 0.70
CA THR A 493 51.01 4.17 1.61
C THR A 493 50.82 5.15 2.75
N ASN A 494 50.40 6.38 2.47
CA ASN A 494 50.14 7.39 3.50
C ASN A 494 48.92 8.23 3.15
N SER A 495 48.20 8.70 4.16
CA SER A 495 47.15 9.72 3.99
C SER A 495 47.13 10.71 5.14
N TRP A 496 46.64 11.91 4.87
CA TRP A 496 46.50 12.99 5.82
C TRP A 496 45.08 13.53 5.79
N TYR A 497 44.58 13.93 6.96
CA TYR A 497 43.34 14.69 7.08
C TYR A 497 43.58 16.17 6.77
N ASN A 498 42.51 16.93 6.53
CA ASN A 498 42.62 18.36 6.21
C ASN A 498 43.32 19.20 7.30
N ASP A 499 43.30 18.74 8.55
CA ASP A 499 44.03 19.38 9.67
C ASP A 499 45.52 18.98 9.76
N GLY A 500 46.01 18.18 8.80
CA GLY A 500 47.39 17.70 8.70
C GLY A 500 47.71 16.49 9.57
N ARG A 501 46.77 15.97 10.37
CA ARG A 501 46.99 14.72 11.12
C ARG A 501 47.07 13.54 10.15
N ALA A 502 47.95 12.59 10.43
CA ALA A 502 48.07 11.36 9.63
C ALA A 502 46.85 10.44 9.86
N GLY A 503 46.26 9.94 8.77
CA GLY A 503 45.19 8.94 8.79
C GLY A 503 45.76 7.53 8.59
N VAL A 504 46.41 7.32 7.46
CA VAL A 504 47.13 6.08 7.09
C VAL A 504 48.63 6.32 7.14
N THR A 505 49.39 5.40 7.72
CA THR A 505 50.86 5.42 7.73
C THR A 505 51.39 4.02 7.42
N ASP A 506 52.32 3.94 6.47
CA ASP A 506 52.87 2.68 5.95
C ASP A 506 51.78 1.66 5.61
N GLY A 507 50.69 2.14 4.99
CA GLY A 507 49.56 1.34 4.53
C GLY A 507 48.63 0.85 5.62
N ASN A 508 48.72 1.37 6.85
CA ASN A 508 47.84 0.98 7.94
C ASN A 508 47.25 2.21 8.64
N GLY A 509 45.94 2.20 8.87
CA GLY A 509 45.27 3.28 9.59
C GLY A 509 43.82 3.48 9.18
N PHE A 510 43.23 4.55 9.71
CA PHE A 510 41.89 4.96 9.34
C PHE A 510 41.96 5.99 8.21
N TYR A 511 41.20 5.78 7.17
CA TYR A 511 41.22 6.61 5.97
C TYR A 511 39.96 7.46 5.90
N GLN A 512 40.12 8.70 5.42
CA GLN A 512 39.03 9.59 5.04
C GLN A 512 39.41 10.29 3.74
N SER A 513 38.46 10.37 2.81
CA SER A 513 38.53 11.27 1.66
C SER A 513 37.39 12.29 1.71
N TYR A 514 37.48 13.30 0.86
CA TYR A 514 36.63 14.47 0.90
C TYR A 514 36.01 14.74 -0.46
N TYR A 515 34.85 15.38 -0.46
CA TYR A 515 34.23 15.88 -1.68
C TYR A 515 35.13 16.93 -2.36
N LEU A 516 35.07 16.97 -3.69
CA LEU A 516 35.95 17.83 -4.48
C LEU A 516 35.64 19.31 -4.17
N GLY A 517 36.60 20.03 -3.57
CA GLY A 517 36.46 21.45 -3.26
C GLY A 517 35.68 21.77 -1.98
N ASP A 518 35.35 20.76 -1.18
CA ASP A 518 34.71 20.91 0.13
C ASP A 518 35.54 20.14 1.20
N GLU A 519 35.41 20.52 2.46
CA GLU A 519 36.02 19.83 3.61
C GLU A 519 35.14 18.68 4.13
N LYS A 520 33.99 18.45 3.47
CA LYS A 520 33.04 17.38 3.82
C LYS A 520 33.55 16.01 3.41
N ILE A 521 33.27 15.02 4.24
CA ILE A 521 33.75 13.66 4.06
C ILE A 521 32.94 12.99 2.94
N HIS A 522 33.66 12.37 2.00
CA HIS A 522 33.07 11.57 0.93
C HIS A 522 33.00 10.09 1.31
N GLU A 523 34.09 9.52 1.80
CA GLU A 523 34.11 8.14 2.30
C GLU A 523 35.13 7.96 3.42
N SER A 524 34.93 6.92 4.24
CA SER A 524 35.87 6.55 5.28
C SER A 524 35.85 5.06 5.59
N GLY A 525 36.97 4.56 6.13
CA GLY A 525 37.09 3.17 6.57
C GLY A 525 38.52 2.76 6.91
N GLN A 526 38.68 1.50 7.29
CA GLN A 526 39.99 0.97 7.69
C GLN A 526 40.81 0.56 6.47
N VAL A 527 42.11 0.90 6.48
CA VAL A 527 43.10 0.45 5.52
C VAL A 527 44.11 -0.45 6.22
N THR A 528 44.39 -1.61 5.63
CA THR A 528 45.39 -2.58 6.11
C THR A 528 46.27 -3.02 4.94
N ASN A 529 47.59 -2.94 5.11
CA ASN A 529 48.59 -3.19 4.05
C ASN A 529 48.29 -2.44 2.73
N GLY A 530 47.76 -1.22 2.84
CA GLY A 530 47.42 -0.32 1.74
C GLY A 530 46.13 -0.64 1.01
N LEU A 531 45.35 -1.63 1.48
CA LEU A 531 44.07 -2.04 0.89
C LEU A 531 42.92 -1.77 1.85
N ARG A 532 41.73 -1.48 1.30
CA ARG A 532 40.49 -1.31 2.08
C ARG A 532 40.13 -2.63 2.79
N GLU A 533 39.80 -2.54 4.08
CA GLU A 533 39.41 -3.68 4.91
C GLU A 533 38.24 -3.31 5.83
N GLY A 534 37.35 -4.27 6.08
CA GLY A 534 36.19 -4.08 6.95
C GLY A 534 35.12 -3.18 6.34
N THR A 535 34.28 -2.60 7.20
CA THR A 535 33.15 -1.78 6.80
C THR A 535 33.60 -0.37 6.40
N TRP A 536 33.25 0.03 5.20
CA TRP A 536 33.45 1.37 4.65
C TRP A 536 32.12 2.07 4.50
N HIS A 537 32.14 3.37 4.74
CA HIS A 537 30.98 4.24 4.63
C HIS A 537 31.25 5.30 3.56
N THR A 538 30.26 5.51 2.69
CA THR A 538 30.18 6.66 1.80
C THR A 538 29.04 7.55 2.30
N TYR A 539 29.21 8.87 2.24
CA TYR A 539 28.29 9.83 2.81
C TYR A 539 27.53 10.60 1.73
N TYR A 540 26.48 11.32 2.09
CA TYR A 540 25.87 12.37 1.26
C TYR A 540 26.61 13.69 1.44
N GLU A 541 26.83 14.44 0.35
CA GLU A 541 27.54 15.73 0.39
C GLU A 541 26.79 16.81 1.17
N THR A 542 25.47 16.80 1.14
CA THR A 542 24.61 17.82 1.77
C THR A 542 24.42 17.56 3.26
N SER A 543 23.88 16.39 3.62
CA SER A 543 23.51 16.04 4.99
C SER A 543 24.65 15.40 5.81
N GLN A 544 25.67 14.86 5.16
CA GLN A 544 26.70 14.00 5.76
C GLN A 544 26.13 12.75 6.47
N THR A 545 24.91 12.33 6.10
CA THR A 545 24.38 11.02 6.47
C THR A 545 25.01 9.92 5.60
N VAL A 546 24.96 8.67 6.07
CA VAL A 546 25.53 7.53 5.32
C VAL A 546 24.66 7.27 4.09
N TYR A 547 25.26 7.37 2.91
CA TYR A 547 24.68 6.97 1.64
C TYR A 547 24.83 5.46 1.42
N GLN A 548 26.00 4.92 1.72
CA GLN A 548 26.32 3.52 1.48
C GLN A 548 27.18 2.94 2.59
N GLU A 549 26.87 1.72 2.98
CA GLU A 549 27.71 0.86 3.80
C GLU A 549 28.14 -0.37 2.99
N CYS A 550 29.44 -0.62 2.89
CA CYS A 550 29.98 -1.74 2.12
C CYS A 550 31.18 -2.37 2.83
N ASN A 551 31.21 -3.69 2.89
CA ASN A 551 32.33 -4.43 3.45
C ASN A 551 33.40 -4.72 2.40
N TYR A 552 34.66 -4.54 2.79
CA TYR A 552 35.84 -4.80 1.97
C TYR A 552 36.72 -5.87 2.61
N HIS A 553 37.32 -6.71 1.77
CA HIS A 553 38.39 -7.61 2.15
C HIS A 553 39.48 -7.59 1.08
N LEU A 554 40.73 -7.33 1.48
CA LEU A 554 41.86 -7.20 0.56
C LEU A 554 41.59 -6.21 -0.59
N GLY A 555 40.93 -5.09 -0.26
CA GLY A 555 40.61 -4.03 -1.22
C GLY A 555 39.43 -4.32 -2.15
N LYS A 556 38.76 -5.48 -2.00
CA LYS A 556 37.60 -5.84 -2.81
C LYS A 556 36.32 -5.85 -2.00
N GLN A 557 35.24 -5.34 -2.58
CA GLN A 557 33.89 -5.39 -2.01
C GLN A 557 33.46 -6.84 -1.86
N THR A 558 32.96 -7.19 -0.66
CA THR A 558 32.53 -8.53 -0.31
C THR A 558 31.42 -8.49 0.73
N GLY A 559 30.46 -9.40 0.65
CA GLY A 559 29.37 -9.50 1.60
C GLY A 559 28.25 -8.51 1.30
N GLU A 560 27.46 -8.20 2.32
CA GLU A 560 26.28 -7.34 2.18
C GLU A 560 26.67 -5.87 1.97
N VAL A 561 25.92 -5.23 1.09
CA VAL A 561 25.98 -3.79 0.81
C VAL A 561 24.60 -3.20 1.05
N ASN A 562 24.56 -2.10 1.79
CA ASN A 562 23.35 -1.34 2.04
C ASN A 562 23.51 0.06 1.47
N VAL A 563 22.48 0.53 0.79
CA VAL A 563 22.37 1.89 0.25
C VAL A 563 21.13 2.52 0.85
N TYR A 564 21.24 3.77 1.30
CA TYR A 564 20.20 4.47 2.01
C TYR A 564 19.75 5.70 1.24
N PHE A 565 18.50 6.11 1.45
CA PHE A 565 18.04 7.46 1.13
C PHE A 565 18.71 8.48 2.05
N GLU A 566 18.72 9.77 1.67
CA GLU A 566 19.31 10.83 2.49
C GLU A 566 18.61 10.97 3.86
N THR A 567 17.33 10.63 3.91
CA THR A 567 16.48 10.54 5.10
C THR A 567 16.81 9.35 6.03
N GLY A 568 17.58 8.36 5.54
CA GLY A 568 18.13 7.25 6.31
C GLY A 568 17.45 5.90 6.13
N GLU A 569 16.32 5.83 5.42
CA GLU A 569 15.66 4.57 5.07
C GLU A 569 16.47 3.79 4.03
N LEU A 570 16.33 2.46 4.04
CA LEU A 570 17.03 1.59 3.09
C LEU A 570 16.47 1.82 1.67
N TYR A 571 17.35 2.18 0.74
CA TYR A 571 17.02 2.34 -0.68
C TYR A 571 17.30 1.04 -1.46
N ALA A 572 18.42 0.39 -1.18
CA ALA A 572 18.78 -0.87 -1.83
C ALA A 572 19.69 -1.72 -0.95
N ASN A 573 19.60 -3.03 -1.10
CA ASN A 573 20.60 -3.94 -0.55
C ASN A 573 20.83 -5.16 -1.44
N GLY A 574 21.98 -5.79 -1.24
CA GLY A 574 22.36 -7.01 -1.94
C GLY A 574 23.76 -7.48 -1.58
N LEU A 575 24.21 -8.54 -2.25
CA LEU A 575 25.53 -9.12 -2.02
C LEU A 575 26.53 -8.70 -3.09
N MET A 576 27.73 -8.38 -2.64
CA MET A 576 28.92 -8.20 -3.46
C MET A 576 29.89 -9.35 -3.24
N LYS A 577 30.56 -9.77 -4.31
CA LYS A 577 31.60 -10.80 -4.27
C LYS A 577 32.74 -10.39 -5.18
N ASN A 578 33.87 -9.96 -4.61
CA ASN A 578 35.02 -9.49 -5.39
C ASN A 578 34.68 -8.34 -6.36
N ASN A 579 33.98 -7.31 -5.87
CA ASN A 579 33.54 -6.12 -6.64
C ASN A 579 32.39 -6.34 -7.64
N VAL A 580 31.81 -7.53 -7.74
CA VAL A 580 30.64 -7.78 -8.61
C VAL A 580 29.40 -8.10 -7.80
N ARG A 581 28.23 -7.65 -8.27
CA ARG A 581 26.94 -8.04 -7.68
C ARG A 581 26.69 -9.53 -7.89
N GLU A 582 26.23 -10.18 -6.84
CA GLU A 582 25.92 -11.61 -6.83
C GLU A 582 24.61 -11.83 -6.05
N GLY A 583 23.78 -12.77 -6.51
CA GLY A 583 22.55 -13.13 -5.80
C GLY A 583 21.45 -12.10 -5.92
N GLU A 584 20.51 -12.13 -4.98
CA GLU A 584 19.33 -11.26 -4.98
C GLU A 584 19.69 -9.84 -4.53
N TRP A 585 19.18 -8.87 -5.28
CA TRP A 585 19.25 -7.45 -5.00
C TRP A 585 17.83 -6.90 -4.91
N ASN A 586 17.60 -6.10 -3.87
CA ASN A 586 16.31 -5.51 -3.58
C ASN A 586 16.43 -3.99 -3.61
N TRP A 587 15.38 -3.35 -4.10
CA TRP A 587 15.21 -1.90 -4.10
C TRP A 587 13.89 -1.54 -3.46
N TYR A 588 13.88 -0.44 -2.71
CA TYR A 588 12.75 -0.01 -1.91
C TYR A 588 12.37 1.42 -2.27
N TYR A 589 11.08 1.72 -2.14
CA TYR A 589 10.56 3.08 -2.12
C TYR A 589 10.91 3.75 -0.78
N ALA A 590 10.82 5.09 -0.75
CA ALA A 590 11.07 5.86 0.48
C ALA A 590 10.11 5.50 1.63
N ASN A 591 8.93 4.95 1.32
CA ASN A 591 7.98 4.43 2.30
C ASN A 591 8.35 3.03 2.85
N GLY A 592 9.45 2.43 2.38
CA GLY A 592 9.95 1.11 2.78
C GLY A 592 9.35 -0.08 2.02
N LEU A 593 8.39 0.15 1.11
CA LEU A 593 7.84 -0.91 0.26
C LEU A 593 8.83 -1.33 -0.82
N LEU A 594 8.80 -2.60 -1.21
CA LEU A 594 9.66 -3.17 -2.23
C LEU A 594 9.28 -2.62 -3.61
N SER A 595 10.20 -1.91 -4.26
CA SER A 595 10.02 -1.40 -5.62
C SER A 595 10.44 -2.42 -6.67
N SER A 596 11.53 -3.14 -6.43
CA SER A 596 12.04 -4.13 -7.38
C SER A 596 12.89 -5.21 -6.70
N THR A 597 12.93 -6.40 -7.30
CA THR A 597 13.90 -7.45 -6.99
C THR A 597 14.54 -7.97 -8.26
N ALA A 598 15.83 -8.28 -8.23
CA ALA A 598 16.53 -8.91 -9.35
C ALA A 598 17.67 -9.80 -8.85
N THR A 599 17.96 -10.87 -9.58
CA THR A 599 19.12 -11.72 -9.31
C THR A 599 20.27 -11.34 -10.22
N PHE A 600 21.49 -11.29 -9.68
CA PHE A 600 22.73 -11.05 -10.39
C PHE A 600 23.67 -12.24 -10.32
N VAL A 601 24.38 -12.48 -11.42
CA VAL A 601 25.51 -13.40 -11.51
C VAL A 601 26.63 -12.65 -12.21
N GLU A 602 27.77 -12.47 -11.53
CA GLU A 602 28.91 -11.71 -12.05
C GLU A 602 28.51 -10.33 -12.61
N ASP A 603 27.78 -9.57 -11.80
CA ASP A 603 27.26 -8.23 -12.12
C ASP A 603 26.21 -8.14 -13.24
N LYS A 604 25.81 -9.28 -13.82
CA LYS A 604 24.78 -9.34 -14.86
C LYS A 604 23.48 -9.86 -14.28
N LYS A 605 22.37 -9.20 -14.61
CA LYS A 605 21.03 -9.70 -14.27
C LYS A 605 20.85 -11.09 -14.88
N ASP A 606 20.45 -12.06 -14.08
CA ASP A 606 20.25 -13.43 -14.54
C ASP A 606 19.03 -14.02 -13.83
N GLY A 607 18.00 -14.37 -14.60
CA GLY A 607 16.69 -14.78 -14.08
C GLY A 607 15.66 -13.65 -14.08
N LYS A 608 14.72 -13.72 -13.13
CA LYS A 608 13.53 -12.86 -13.09
C LYS A 608 13.84 -11.58 -12.31
N GLN A 609 13.51 -10.44 -12.91
CA GLN A 609 13.29 -9.18 -12.22
C GLN A 609 11.79 -8.95 -12.05
N THR A 610 11.40 -8.53 -10.86
CA THR A 610 10.01 -8.20 -10.52
C THR A 610 9.95 -6.75 -10.08
N MET A 611 8.95 -6.01 -10.53
CA MET A 611 8.75 -4.61 -10.17
C MET A 611 7.31 -4.41 -9.67
N TRP A 612 7.17 -3.59 -8.64
CA TRP A 612 5.89 -3.23 -8.05
C TRP A 612 5.68 -1.72 -8.11
N SER A 613 4.43 -1.27 -8.02
CA SER A 613 4.08 0.14 -7.84
C SER A 613 4.31 0.59 -6.39
N GLU A 614 4.25 1.90 -6.14
CA GLU A 614 4.34 2.47 -4.78
C GLU A 614 3.22 2.00 -3.84
N VAL A 615 2.14 1.44 -4.38
CA VAL A 615 1.03 0.83 -3.63
C VAL A 615 1.14 -0.70 -3.53
N GLY A 616 2.23 -1.29 -4.03
CA GLY A 616 2.54 -2.72 -3.88
C GLY A 616 1.95 -3.64 -4.96
N GLU A 617 1.37 -3.09 -6.04
CA GLU A 617 0.82 -3.89 -7.14
C GLU A 617 1.93 -4.31 -8.11
N LEU A 618 1.89 -5.56 -8.59
CA LEU A 618 2.83 -6.05 -9.59
C LEU A 618 2.62 -5.30 -10.91
N THR A 619 3.63 -4.55 -11.37
CA THR A 619 3.55 -3.77 -12.61
C THR A 619 4.24 -4.48 -13.77
N LYS A 620 5.37 -5.15 -13.49
CA LYS A 620 6.23 -5.68 -14.54
C LYS A 620 7.05 -6.88 -14.08
N GLU A 621 7.20 -7.85 -14.98
CA GLU A 621 8.21 -8.89 -14.88
C GLU A 621 9.13 -8.86 -16.10
N GLU A 622 10.43 -8.97 -15.86
CA GLU A 622 11.45 -9.06 -16.90
C GLU A 622 12.30 -10.30 -16.67
N TYR A 623 12.66 -11.01 -17.75
CA TYR A 623 13.46 -12.22 -17.69
C TYR A 623 14.78 -11.99 -18.41
N TYR A 624 15.87 -12.20 -17.68
CA TYR A 624 17.23 -11.98 -18.16
C TYR A 624 18.01 -13.29 -18.27
N ASP A 625 18.85 -13.36 -19.29
CA ASP A 625 19.87 -14.39 -19.46
C ASP A 625 21.22 -13.67 -19.61
N HIS A 626 22.08 -13.77 -18.59
CA HIS A 626 23.40 -13.13 -18.56
C HIS A 626 23.39 -11.65 -18.99
N GLY A 627 22.47 -10.87 -18.41
CA GLY A 627 22.30 -9.44 -18.63
C GLY A 627 21.45 -9.08 -19.85
N LYS A 628 21.10 -10.05 -20.70
CA LYS A 628 20.24 -9.84 -21.86
C LYS A 628 18.80 -10.11 -21.53
N LEU A 629 17.95 -9.13 -21.78
CA LEU A 629 16.51 -9.33 -21.67
C LEU A 629 16.02 -10.32 -22.75
N THR A 630 15.38 -11.39 -22.30
CA THR A 630 14.85 -12.46 -23.15
C THR A 630 13.33 -12.39 -23.29
N ASP A 631 12.63 -11.99 -22.22
CA ASP A 631 11.17 -11.89 -22.19
C ASP A 631 10.72 -10.78 -21.23
N GLN A 632 9.52 -10.26 -21.44
CA GLN A 632 8.89 -9.29 -20.55
C GLN A 632 7.37 -9.50 -20.49
N LYS A 633 6.80 -9.31 -19.30
CA LYS A 633 5.35 -9.33 -19.07
C LYS A 633 4.93 -8.05 -18.37
N LEU A 634 3.86 -7.47 -18.87
CA LEU A 634 3.18 -6.30 -18.33
C LEU A 634 1.86 -6.81 -17.73
N PHE A 635 1.48 -6.28 -16.57
CA PHE A 635 0.34 -6.74 -15.79
C PHE A 635 -0.78 -5.70 -15.76
#